data_AF-A0A1H5W8N4-F1
#
_entry.id   AF-A0A1H5W8N4-F1
#
_cell.length_a   1.000
_cell.length_b   1.000
_cell.length_c   1.000
_cell.angle_alpha   90.00
_cell.angle_beta   90.00
_cell.angle_gamma   90.00
#
_symmetry.space_group_name_H-M   'P 1'
#
loop_
_entity.id
_entity.type
_entity.pdbx_description
1 polymer ?
#
loop_
_entity_poly.entity_id
_entity_poly.type
_entity_poly.pdbx_seq_one_letter_code
_entity_poly.pdbx_strand_id
1 'polypeptide(L)'
;MGGATLFVAIFLGCRNDENVSFPTENQKLSSEAKQAFQKESPQFSILKYASKIEWGNPIVSNGAEYDAVEIPLILNDKIGAKIGDELSKPSARLLLRKSKTSNQWDFYFLLISNGNNIQNNKITYNQMQDNFPNKIAVFDKDNKIVSSFNLGGKTISVEKL
;
A
#
# COMPACT_ATOMS: atom_id res chain seq x y z
N MET A 1 -19.48 -1.29 -76.33
CA MET A 1 -20.08 -1.37 -74.98
C MET A 1 -19.17 -2.21 -74.12
N GLY A 2 -18.89 -1.77 -72.88
CA GLY A 2 -18.11 -2.54 -71.89
C GLY A 2 -16.82 -1.87 -71.44
N GLY A 3 -16.91 -0.64 -70.91
CA GLY A 3 -15.80 -0.05 -70.13
C GLY A 3 -15.81 -0.68 -68.73
N ALA A 4 -14.70 -1.32 -68.35
CA ALA A 4 -14.53 -1.84 -67.00
C ALA A 4 -13.73 -0.83 -66.17
N THR A 5 -14.44 -0.07 -65.35
CA THR A 5 -13.87 0.85 -64.35
C THR A 5 -13.33 0.02 -63.18
N LEU A 6 -12.01 -0.02 -63.00
CA LEU A 6 -11.37 -0.68 -61.87
C LEU A 6 -11.35 0.29 -60.66
N PHE A 7 -12.18 0.00 -59.67
CA PHE A 7 -12.17 0.68 -58.38
C PHE A 7 -10.91 0.26 -57.60
N VAL A 8 -9.98 1.20 -57.39
CA VAL A 8 -8.86 1.03 -56.45
C VAL A 8 -9.37 1.36 -55.06
N ALA A 9 -9.59 0.34 -54.24
CA ALA A 9 -9.90 0.48 -52.83
C ALA A 9 -8.64 0.94 -52.08
N ILE A 10 -8.64 2.20 -51.63
CA ILE A 10 -7.62 2.74 -50.73
C ILE A 10 -7.87 2.13 -49.35
N PHE A 11 -7.07 1.12 -48.98
CA PHE A 11 -6.97 0.69 -47.59
C PHE A 11 -6.28 1.80 -46.79
N LEU A 12 -7.10 2.68 -46.20
CA LEU A 12 -6.68 3.51 -45.07
C LEU A 12 -6.39 2.56 -43.90
N GLY A 13 -5.12 2.15 -43.80
CA GLY A 13 -4.62 1.50 -42.61
C GLY A 13 -4.79 2.45 -41.44
N CYS A 14 -5.76 2.17 -40.58
CA CYS A 14 -5.78 2.69 -39.22
C CYS A 14 -4.48 2.24 -38.55
N ARG A 15 -3.49 3.14 -38.48
CA ARG A 15 -2.44 3.04 -37.49
C ARG A 15 -3.15 3.12 -36.15
N ASN A 16 -3.32 1.97 -35.50
CA ASN A 16 -3.48 1.94 -34.07
C ASN A 16 -2.17 2.51 -33.51
N ASP A 17 -2.16 3.80 -33.21
CA ASP A 17 -1.16 4.37 -32.32
C ASP A 17 -1.37 3.68 -30.97
N GLU A 18 -0.67 2.57 -30.76
CA GLU A 18 -0.45 2.00 -29.43
C GLU A 18 0.28 3.08 -28.64
N ASN A 19 -0.49 3.88 -27.90
CA ASN A 19 0.03 4.83 -26.94
C ASN A 19 0.62 4.00 -25.79
N VAL A 20 1.89 3.60 -25.95
CA VAL A 20 2.68 2.94 -24.92
C VAL A 20 2.88 3.96 -23.81
N SER A 21 1.94 3.99 -22.86
CA SER A 21 2.05 4.77 -21.64
C SER A 21 3.19 4.18 -20.81
N PHE A 22 4.30 4.91 -20.74
CA PHE A 22 5.37 4.56 -19.82
C PHE A 22 4.86 4.74 -18.39
N PRO A 23 5.02 3.75 -17.51
CA PRO A 23 4.57 3.86 -16.14
C PRO A 23 5.29 5.02 -15.44
N THR A 24 4.54 5.76 -14.63
CA THR A 24 5.12 6.81 -13.79
C THR A 24 6.11 6.21 -12.79
N GLU A 25 7.01 7.03 -12.25
CA GLU A 25 7.99 6.58 -11.24
C GLU A 25 7.31 5.91 -10.03
N ASN A 26 6.18 6.47 -9.57
CA ASN A 26 5.38 5.89 -8.48
C ASN A 26 4.76 4.54 -8.86
N GLN A 27 4.31 4.37 -10.11
CA GLN A 27 3.80 3.09 -10.60
C GLN A 27 4.91 2.03 -10.67
N LYS A 28 6.10 2.43 -11.12
CA LYS A 28 7.29 1.57 -11.15
C LYS A 28 7.67 1.13 -9.74
N LEU A 29 7.80 2.06 -8.80
CA LEU A 29 8.14 1.75 -7.41
C LEU A 29 7.11 0.82 -6.75
N SER A 30 5.82 1.05 -7.00
CA SER A 30 4.75 0.18 -6.49
C SER A 30 4.81 -1.23 -7.06
N SER A 31 5.14 -1.36 -8.36
CA SER A 31 5.33 -2.67 -9.01
C SER A 31 6.54 -3.42 -8.43
N GLU A 32 7.67 -2.72 -8.24
CA GLU A 32 8.87 -3.28 -7.59
C GLU A 32 8.58 -3.73 -6.16
N ALA A 33 7.85 -2.93 -5.38
CA ALA A 33 7.46 -3.26 -4.02
C ALA A 33 6.63 -4.55 -3.96
N LYS A 34 5.65 -4.69 -4.89
CA LYS A 34 4.84 -5.91 -5.01
C LYS A 34 5.69 -7.13 -5.34
N GLN A 35 6.61 -7.01 -6.28
CA GLN A 35 7.51 -8.11 -6.65
C GLN A 35 8.42 -8.50 -5.49
N ALA A 36 8.99 -7.54 -4.78
CA ALA A 36 9.82 -7.77 -3.60
C ALA A 36 9.05 -8.49 -2.50
N PHE A 37 7.82 -8.05 -2.21
CA PHE A 37 6.94 -8.69 -1.24
C PHE A 37 6.59 -10.13 -1.62
N GLN A 38 6.26 -10.37 -2.88
CA GLN A 38 5.92 -11.71 -3.37
C GLN A 38 7.13 -12.65 -3.32
N LYS A 39 8.33 -12.13 -3.62
CA LYS A 39 9.59 -12.89 -3.57
C LYS A 39 9.96 -13.28 -2.14
N GLU A 40 9.89 -12.34 -1.20
CA GLU A 40 10.28 -12.61 0.20
C GLU A 40 9.18 -13.29 1.00
N SER A 41 7.92 -13.10 0.63
CA SER A 41 6.74 -13.69 1.27
C SER A 41 6.75 -13.52 2.80
N PRO A 42 6.85 -12.29 3.32
CA PRO A 42 6.94 -12.05 4.76
C PRO A 42 5.68 -12.54 5.47
N GLN A 43 5.87 -13.23 6.59
CA GLN A 43 4.80 -13.92 7.34
C GLN A 43 4.15 -13.01 8.38
N PHE A 44 3.51 -11.94 7.93
CA PHE A 44 2.78 -11.05 8.83
C PHE A 44 1.48 -11.72 9.32
N SER A 45 1.32 -11.83 10.63
CA SER A 45 0.13 -12.41 11.27
C SER A 45 -1.16 -11.69 10.89
N ILE A 46 -1.11 -10.37 10.67
CA ILE A 46 -2.26 -9.56 10.26
C ILE A 46 -2.87 -10.02 8.93
N LEU A 47 -2.09 -10.64 8.05
CA LEU A 47 -2.57 -11.12 6.75
C LEU A 47 -3.59 -12.25 6.88
N LYS A 48 -3.56 -13.01 7.98
CA LYS A 48 -4.58 -14.04 8.28
C LYS A 48 -5.97 -13.43 8.49
N TYR A 49 -6.01 -12.14 8.82
CA TYR A 49 -7.23 -11.38 9.08
C TYR A 49 -7.60 -10.46 7.93
N ALA A 50 -6.77 -10.37 6.88
CA ALA A 50 -7.03 -9.55 5.72
C ALA A 50 -7.91 -10.31 4.72
N SER A 51 -9.02 -9.71 4.29
CA SER A 51 -9.82 -10.19 3.16
C SER A 51 -9.20 -9.78 1.82
N LYS A 52 -8.43 -8.69 1.79
CA LYS A 52 -7.80 -8.16 0.58
C LYS A 52 -6.54 -7.33 0.89
N ILE A 53 -5.52 -7.48 0.04
CA ILE A 53 -4.35 -6.58 -0.04
C ILE A 53 -4.54 -5.66 -1.26
N GLU A 54 -4.62 -4.34 -1.05
CA GLU A 54 -5.03 -3.39 -2.08
C GLU A 54 -3.88 -2.85 -2.95
N TRP A 55 -3.19 -3.75 -3.66
CA TRP A 55 -2.08 -3.38 -4.56
C TRP A 55 -2.44 -2.36 -5.66
N GLY A 56 -3.73 -2.20 -5.98
CA GLY A 56 -4.21 -1.24 -6.98
C GLY A 56 -4.35 0.20 -6.47
N ASN A 57 -4.19 0.45 -5.17
CA ASN A 57 -4.26 1.78 -4.58
C ASN A 57 -3.10 2.03 -3.61
N PRO A 58 -1.84 1.98 -4.08
CA PRO A 58 -0.68 2.23 -3.24
C PRO A 58 -0.60 3.71 -2.85
N ILE A 59 -0.12 3.97 -1.63
CA ILE A 59 0.26 5.30 -1.18
C ILE A 59 1.78 5.36 -1.22
N VAL A 60 2.33 6.23 -2.07
CA VAL A 60 3.77 6.35 -2.28
C VAL A 60 4.29 7.64 -1.65
N SER A 61 5.42 7.57 -0.97
CA SER A 61 6.09 8.75 -0.43
C SER A 61 7.60 8.63 -0.57
N ASN A 62 8.24 9.77 -0.84
CA ASN A 62 9.69 9.84 -1.03
C ASN A 62 10.30 10.46 0.23
N GLY A 63 11.06 9.65 0.98
CA GLY A 63 11.84 10.10 2.13
C GLY A 63 13.27 10.46 1.74
N ALA A 64 14.03 11.01 2.71
CA ALA A 64 15.43 11.32 2.50
C ALA A 64 16.30 10.06 2.34
N GLU A 65 16.06 9.02 3.16
CA GLU A 65 16.87 7.79 3.20
C GLU A 65 16.22 6.60 2.49
N TYR A 66 14.89 6.62 2.36
CA TYR A 66 14.11 5.55 1.75
C TYR A 66 12.92 6.11 0.99
N ASP A 67 12.50 5.40 -0.05
CA ASP A 67 11.15 5.55 -0.60
C ASP A 67 10.22 4.55 0.09
N ALA A 68 9.00 4.99 0.40
CA ALA A 68 8.02 4.17 1.08
C ALA A 68 6.80 3.93 0.19
N VAL A 69 6.38 2.68 0.12
CA VAL A 69 5.14 2.24 -0.51
C VAL A 69 4.28 1.61 0.57
N GLU A 70 3.12 2.22 0.82
CA GLU A 70 2.12 1.69 1.72
C GLU A 70 0.96 1.08 0.94
N ILE A 71 0.56 -0.13 1.33
CA ILE A 71 -0.53 -0.86 0.68
C ILE A 71 -1.65 -1.07 1.69
N PRO A 72 -2.84 -0.48 1.47
CA PRO A 72 -3.98 -0.70 2.35
C PRO A 72 -4.36 -2.18 2.45
N LEU A 73 -4.73 -2.59 3.67
CA LEU A 73 -5.29 -3.90 3.96
C LEU A 73 -6.77 -3.74 4.29
N ILE A 74 -7.64 -4.48 3.60
CA ILE A 74 -9.02 -4.64 4.03
C ILE A 74 -9.05 -5.80 5.01
N LEU A 75 -9.37 -5.50 6.27
CA LEU A 75 -9.51 -6.52 7.32
C LEU A 75 -10.94 -7.07 7.34
N ASN A 76 -11.08 -8.31 7.79
CA ASN A 76 -12.38 -8.91 8.08
C ASN A 76 -13.14 -8.07 9.12
N ASP A 77 -14.46 -7.92 8.95
CA ASP A 77 -15.29 -7.02 9.78
C ASP A 77 -15.37 -7.40 11.26
N LYS A 78 -14.90 -8.60 11.62
CA LYS A 78 -14.86 -9.10 13.00
C LYS A 78 -13.52 -8.83 13.68
N ILE A 79 -12.72 -7.89 13.19
CA ILE A 79 -11.35 -7.65 13.68
C ILE A 79 -11.23 -6.21 14.19
N GLY A 80 -10.76 -6.10 15.43
CA GLY A 80 -10.52 -4.88 16.17
C GLY A 80 -9.04 -4.71 16.51
N ALA A 81 -8.62 -3.48 16.76
CA ALA A 81 -7.39 -3.21 17.50
C ALA A 81 -7.76 -2.76 18.90
N LYS A 82 -7.21 -3.45 19.89
CA LYS A 82 -7.28 -3.05 21.28
C LYS A 82 -6.04 -2.28 21.65
N ILE A 83 -6.20 -1.03 22.08
CA ILE A 83 -5.09 -0.17 22.54
C ILE A 83 -5.38 0.30 23.96
N GLY A 84 -4.69 -0.30 24.94
CA GLY A 84 -5.13 -0.24 26.33
C GLY A 84 -6.52 -0.86 26.47
N ASP A 85 -7.48 -0.08 26.98
CA ASP A 85 -8.87 -0.52 27.16
C ASP A 85 -9.81 -0.15 26.00
N GLU A 86 -9.30 0.55 24.99
CA GLU A 86 -10.09 0.99 23.84
C GLU A 86 -10.05 -0.05 22.72
N LEU A 87 -11.23 -0.56 22.32
CA LEU A 87 -11.40 -1.43 21.16
C LEU A 87 -12.02 -0.63 20.01
N SER A 88 -11.35 -0.61 18.86
CA SER A 88 -11.83 0.09 17.67
C SER A 88 -11.59 -0.74 16.41
N LYS A 89 -12.36 -0.48 15.34
CA LYS A 89 -12.05 -1.05 14.02
C LYS A 89 -10.78 -0.36 13.49
N PRO A 90 -9.67 -1.08 13.31
CA PRO A 90 -8.42 -0.45 12.91
C PRO A 90 -8.35 -0.23 11.41
N SER A 91 -7.49 0.68 11.00
CA SER A 91 -6.92 0.68 9.65
C SER A 91 -5.60 -0.08 9.69
N ALA A 92 -5.33 -0.90 8.67
CA ALA A 92 -4.07 -1.62 8.55
C ALA A 92 -3.43 -1.40 7.18
N ARG A 93 -2.11 -1.39 7.14
CA ARG A 93 -1.33 -1.24 5.90
C ARG A 93 -0.08 -2.09 5.93
N LEU A 94 0.33 -2.61 4.78
CA LEU A 94 1.72 -2.98 4.60
C LEU A 94 2.53 -1.70 4.39
N LEU A 95 3.73 -1.65 4.94
CA LEU A 95 4.71 -0.59 4.71
C LEU A 95 5.98 -1.24 4.15
N LEU A 96 6.31 -0.89 2.92
CA LEU A 96 7.49 -1.38 2.20
C LEU A 96 8.44 -0.21 2.03
N ARG A 97 9.65 -0.31 2.55
CA ARG A 97 10.66 0.74 2.44
C ARG A 97 11.80 0.27 1.58
N LYS A 98 12.13 1.03 0.53
CA LYS A 98 13.30 0.79 -0.31
C LYS A 98 14.40 1.77 0.09
N SER A 99 15.53 1.27 0.59
CA SER A 99 16.68 2.10 0.90
C SER A 99 17.22 2.75 -0.38
N LYS A 100 17.48 4.06 -0.35
CA LYS A 100 18.10 4.77 -1.48
C LYS A 100 19.59 4.43 -1.64
N THR A 101 20.24 4.00 -0.56
CA THR A 101 21.68 3.68 -0.57
C THR A 101 21.92 2.23 -0.97
N SER A 102 21.21 1.27 -0.36
CA SER A 102 21.44 -0.16 -0.61
C SER A 102 20.51 -0.77 -1.65
N ASN A 103 19.44 -0.07 -2.05
CA ASN A 103 18.33 -0.60 -2.85
C ASN A 103 17.63 -1.83 -2.25
N GLN A 104 17.86 -2.12 -0.97
CA GLN A 104 17.20 -3.22 -0.27
C GLN A 104 15.80 -2.83 0.20
N TRP A 105 14.93 -3.83 0.28
CA TRP A 105 13.56 -3.69 0.76
C TRP A 105 13.44 -4.17 2.20
N ASP A 106 12.84 -3.34 3.03
CA ASP A 106 12.35 -3.72 4.35
C ASP A 106 10.83 -3.75 4.37
N PHE A 107 10.27 -4.71 5.10
CA PHE A 107 8.84 -4.94 5.18
C PHE A 107 8.33 -4.77 6.61
N TYR A 108 7.26 -4.01 6.75
CA TYR A 108 6.55 -3.78 7.99
C TYR A 108 5.05 -3.85 7.74
N PHE A 109 4.27 -3.88 8.82
CA PHE A 109 2.87 -3.48 8.75
C PHE A 109 2.55 -2.43 9.80
N LEU A 110 1.59 -1.57 9.46
CA LEU A 110 1.07 -0.51 10.30
C LEU A 110 -0.30 -0.93 10.80
N LEU A 111 -0.54 -0.80 12.10
CA LEU A 111 -1.85 -0.87 12.71
C LEU A 111 -2.20 0.50 13.27
N ILE A 112 -3.26 1.10 12.74
CA ILE A 112 -3.65 2.49 13.02
C ILE A 112 -5.02 2.45 13.69
N SER A 113 -5.14 3.02 14.88
CA SER A 113 -6.44 3.20 15.52
C SER A 113 -7.27 4.18 14.70
N ASN A 114 -8.52 3.86 14.43
CA ASN A 114 -9.43 4.87 13.90
C ASN A 114 -10.02 5.62 15.10
N GLY A 115 -9.55 6.85 15.34
CA GLY A 115 -10.33 7.82 16.10
C GLY A 115 -11.59 8.24 15.34
N ASN A 116 -12.47 9.01 15.97
CA ASN A 116 -13.83 9.26 15.49
C ASN A 116 -13.98 9.95 14.11
N ASN A 117 -12.93 10.47 13.44
CA ASN A 117 -13.20 11.26 12.22
C ASN A 117 -12.04 11.61 11.26
N ILE A 118 -11.12 10.70 10.90
CA ILE A 118 -10.02 11.08 9.97
C ILE A 118 -9.93 10.16 8.76
N GLN A 119 -9.81 10.78 7.57
CA GLN A 119 -9.43 10.16 6.30
C GLN A 119 -8.00 9.62 6.40
N ASN A 120 -7.81 8.56 7.17
CA ASN A 120 -6.50 7.94 7.37
C ASN A 120 -5.88 7.58 6.02
N ASN A 121 -6.69 7.15 5.05
CA ASN A 121 -6.33 6.66 3.71
C ASN A 121 -5.49 7.58 2.80
N LYS A 122 -5.22 8.83 3.18
CA LYS A 122 -4.41 9.75 2.36
C LYS A 122 -3.12 10.23 3.02
N ILE A 123 -2.95 9.96 4.31
CA ILE A 123 -1.76 10.39 5.06
C ILE A 123 -0.71 9.29 4.94
N THR A 124 0.52 9.66 4.62
CA THR A 124 1.66 8.75 4.48
C THR A 124 2.31 8.45 5.83
N TYR A 125 3.02 7.33 5.95
CA TYR A 125 3.79 6.95 7.14
C TYR A 125 4.75 8.05 7.58
N ASN A 126 5.42 8.72 6.62
CA ASN A 126 6.33 9.83 6.92
C ASN A 126 5.58 10.99 7.57
N GLN A 127 4.40 11.35 7.05
CA GLN A 127 3.56 12.40 7.66
C GLN A 127 2.95 11.96 9.00
N MET A 128 2.71 10.67 9.20
CA MET A 128 2.16 10.16 10.45
C MET A 128 3.12 10.31 11.64
N GLN A 129 4.43 10.40 11.38
CA GLN A 129 5.42 10.63 12.43
C GLN A 129 5.27 12.02 13.05
N ASP A 130 4.68 12.98 12.32
CA ASP A 130 4.54 14.36 12.73
C ASP A 130 3.11 14.69 13.19
N ASN A 131 2.88 14.71 14.51
CA ASN A 131 1.63 15.17 15.14
C ASN A 131 0.34 14.49 14.65
N PHE A 132 0.41 13.22 14.23
CA PHE A 132 -0.77 12.48 13.80
C PHE A 132 -1.65 12.08 14.99
N PRO A 133 -2.93 12.47 15.05
CA PRO A 133 -3.74 12.33 16.26
C PRO A 133 -4.12 10.89 16.62
N ASN A 134 -4.00 9.95 15.69
CA ASN A 134 -4.32 8.55 15.93
C ASN A 134 -3.10 7.78 16.46
N LYS A 135 -3.39 6.70 17.18
CA LYS A 135 -2.39 5.78 17.70
C LYS A 135 -1.94 4.83 16.59
N ILE A 136 -0.65 4.60 16.50
CA ILE A 136 -0.06 3.73 15.47
C ILE A 136 0.93 2.79 16.12
N ALA A 137 0.94 1.54 15.67
CA ALA A 137 2.05 0.64 15.90
C ALA A 137 2.60 0.10 14.58
N VAL A 138 3.92 0.01 14.53
CA VAL A 138 4.71 -0.51 13.42
C VAL A 138 5.27 -1.86 13.84
N PHE A 139 4.97 -2.87 13.05
CA PHE A 139 5.40 -4.24 13.30
C PHE A 139 6.37 -4.69 12.23
N ASP A 140 7.43 -5.38 12.63
CA ASP A 140 8.33 -6.06 11.69
C ASP A 140 7.76 -7.40 11.19
N LYS A 141 8.54 -8.09 10.34
CA LYS A 141 8.19 -9.40 9.78
C LYS A 141 8.03 -10.52 10.82
N ASP A 142 8.60 -10.34 12.01
CA ASP A 142 8.48 -11.26 13.13
C ASP A 142 7.30 -10.90 14.04
N ASN A 143 6.47 -9.92 13.64
CA ASN A 143 5.31 -9.41 14.36
C ASN A 143 5.66 -8.73 15.69
N LYS A 144 6.89 -8.21 15.81
CA LYS A 144 7.32 -7.42 16.96
C LYS A 144 7.09 -5.94 16.68
N ILE A 145 6.64 -5.22 17.70
CA ILE A 145 6.51 -3.76 17.61
C ILE A 145 7.92 -3.17 17.59
N VAL A 146 8.28 -2.51 16.48
CA VAL A 146 9.59 -1.84 16.30
C VAL A 146 9.49 -0.33 16.41
N SER A 147 8.29 0.22 16.29
CA SER A 147 8.01 1.65 16.50
C SER A 147 6.54 1.86 16.84
N SER A 148 6.23 2.99 17.46
CA SER A 148 4.86 3.38 17.77
C SER A 148 4.71 4.88 17.95
N PHE A 149 3.55 5.41 17.62
CA PHE A 149 3.19 6.82 17.78
C PHE A 149 1.94 6.93 18.65
N ASN A 150 1.96 7.88 19.59
CA ASN A 150 0.83 8.25 20.44
C ASN A 150 0.19 7.10 21.26
N LEU A 151 0.92 6.00 21.50
CA LEU A 151 0.46 4.90 22.36
C LEU A 151 0.50 5.26 23.86
N GLY A 152 1.35 6.20 24.29
CA GLY A 152 1.47 6.58 25.70
C GLY A 152 1.84 5.41 26.63
N GLY A 153 2.65 4.45 26.14
CA GLY A 153 3.02 3.24 26.87
C GLY A 153 1.95 2.14 26.92
N LYS A 154 0.79 2.32 26.26
CA LYS A 154 -0.26 1.31 26.20
C LYS A 154 0.10 0.17 25.26
N THR A 155 -0.32 -1.05 25.62
CA THR A 155 -0.21 -2.23 24.75
C THR A 155 -1.19 -2.14 23.59
N ILE A 156 -0.79 -2.65 22.43
CA ILE A 156 -1.65 -2.81 21.27
C ILE A 156 -1.72 -4.29 20.87
N SER A 157 -2.92 -4.76 20.55
CA SER A 157 -3.15 -6.11 20.05
C SER A 157 -4.29 -6.13 19.03
N VAL A 158 -4.31 -7.18 18.21
CA VAL A 158 -5.39 -7.46 17.27
C VAL A 158 -6.33 -8.45 17.94
N GLU A 159 -7.60 -8.08 18.06
CA GLU A 159 -8.63 -8.90 18.72
C GLU A 159 -9.83 -9.11 17.80
N LYS A 160 -10.66 -10.10 18.13
CA LYS A 160 -11.94 -10.28 17.44
C LYS A 160 -12.98 -9.34 18.06
N LEU A 161 -13.71 -8.60 17.23
CA LEU A 161 -14.86 -7.78 17.64
C LEU A 161 -16.07 -8.65 18.01
#